data_AF-A0A7V0IF23-F1
#
_entry.id   AF-A0A7V0IF23-F1
#
_cell.length_a   1.000
_cell.length_b   1.000
_cell.length_c   1.000
_cell.angle_alpha   90.00
_cell.angle_beta   90.00
_cell.angle_gamma   90.00
#
_symmetry.space_group_name_H-M   'P 1'
#
loop_
_entity.id
_entity.type
_entity.pdbx_description
1 polymer ?
#
loop_
_entity_poly.entity_id
_entity_poly.type
_entity_poly.pdbx_seq_one_letter_code
_entity_poly.pdbx_strand_id
1 'polypeptide(L)'
;MKLSANWKIFAFFLILGAVIVFASYSILKDAERTAVVQFVDRQQLIEKQTLEGVETVLKSIFGDARYLASFPDVVNMDKQTMRQHFWAVYKSRSDILASITRMDSLGRIVVTVPYEDYEG
;
A
#
# COMPACT_ATOMS: atom_id res chain seq x y z
N MET A 1 56.33 -45.88 5.64
CA MET A 1 56.39 -44.96 4.49
C MET A 1 56.48 -43.53 5.00
N LYS A 2 57.68 -42.90 5.01
CA LYS A 2 57.84 -41.49 5.44
C LYS A 2 57.44 -40.61 4.26
N LEU A 3 56.26 -39.99 4.32
CA LEU A 3 55.86 -38.97 3.36
C LEU A 3 56.86 -37.80 3.43
N SER A 4 57.41 -37.41 2.28
CA SER A 4 58.35 -36.29 2.17
C SER A 4 57.69 -35.00 2.65
N ALA A 5 58.46 -34.11 3.28
CA ALA A 5 57.96 -32.86 3.85
C ALA A 5 57.14 -32.03 2.82
N ASN A 6 57.54 -32.08 1.55
CA ASN A 6 56.88 -31.39 0.45
C ASN A 6 55.45 -31.89 0.20
N TRP A 7 55.17 -33.18 0.39
CA TRP A 7 53.82 -33.71 0.24
C TRP A 7 52.88 -33.24 1.36
N LYS A 8 53.38 -33.14 2.59
CA LYS A 8 52.58 -32.62 3.72
C LYS A 8 52.21 -31.16 3.51
N ILE A 9 53.15 -30.37 2.99
CA ILE A 9 52.93 -28.95 2.64
C ILE A 9 51.89 -28.83 1.52
N PHE A 10 51.99 -29.64 0.47
CA PHE A 10 51.01 -29.67 -0.61
C PHE A 10 49.61 -30.04 -0.14
N ALA A 11 49.48 -31.11 0.66
CA ALA A 11 48.20 -31.53 1.24
C ALA A 11 47.59 -30.45 2.15
N PHE A 12 48.41 -29.73 2.92
CA PHE A 12 47.96 -28.62 3.75
C PHE A 12 47.35 -27.49 2.91
N PHE A 13 48.01 -27.06 1.82
CA PHE A 13 47.47 -26.02 0.93
C PHE A 13 46.19 -26.46 0.22
N LEU A 14 46.07 -27.74 -0.14
CA LEU A 14 44.85 -28.30 -0.73
C LEU A 14 43.67 -28.24 0.25
N ILE A 15 43.88 -28.66 1.50
CA ILE A 15 42.85 -28.61 2.54
C ILE A 15 42.48 -27.15 2.84
N LEU A 16 43.48 -26.25 2.94
CA LEU A 16 43.25 -24.84 3.16
C LEU A 16 42.42 -24.22 2.02
N GLY A 17 42.74 -24.53 0.76
CA GLY A 17 41.96 -24.11 -0.39
C GLY A 17 40.51 -24.60 -0.35
N ALA A 18 40.30 -25.87 0.00
CA ALA A 18 38.96 -26.45 0.14
C ALA A 18 38.15 -25.76 1.26
N VAL A 19 38.78 -25.44 2.39
CA VAL A 19 38.14 -24.71 3.50
C VAL A 19 37.74 -23.30 3.09
N ILE A 20 38.61 -22.58 2.36
CA ILE A 20 38.30 -21.23 1.86
C ILE A 20 37.09 -21.28 0.92
N VAL A 21 37.09 -22.20 -0.06
CA VAL A 21 35.98 -22.35 -1.01
C VAL A 21 34.68 -22.68 -0.29
N PHE A 22 34.73 -23.60 0.69
CA PHE A 22 33.56 -23.96 1.47
C PHE A 22 33.03 -22.79 2.33
N ALA A 23 33.92 -22.06 3.00
CA ALA A 23 33.56 -20.90 3.80
C ALA A 23 32.95 -19.79 2.94
N SER A 24 33.54 -19.48 1.79
CA SER A 24 32.99 -18.50 0.83
C SER A 24 31.61 -18.91 0.32
N TYR A 25 31.41 -20.19 0.01
CA TYR A 25 30.10 -20.70 -0.41
C TYR A 25 29.03 -20.58 0.69
N SER A 26 29.39 -20.90 1.94
CA SER A 26 28.47 -20.77 3.08
C SER A 26 28.06 -19.32 3.30
N ILE A 27 29.02 -18.39 3.27
CA ILE A 27 28.76 -16.95 3.44
C ILE A 27 27.84 -16.43 2.33
N LEU A 28 28.04 -16.86 1.08
CA LEU A 28 27.17 -16.48 -0.03
C LEU A 28 25.74 -16.97 0.18
N LYS A 29 25.55 -18.23 0.57
CA LYS A 29 24.22 -18.76 0.86
C LYS A 29 23.52 -18.05 2.02
N ASP A 30 24.25 -17.74 3.07
CA ASP A 30 23.71 -17.01 4.21
C ASP A 30 23.32 -15.58 3.80
N ALA A 31 24.17 -14.91 3.01
CA ALA A 31 23.87 -13.59 2.48
C ALA A 31 22.64 -13.58 1.56
N GLU A 32 22.51 -14.56 0.65
CA GLU A 32 21.33 -14.73 -0.20
C GLU A 32 20.07 -14.94 0.64
N ARG A 33 20.13 -15.84 1.63
CA ARG A 33 18.99 -16.12 2.51
C ARG A 33 18.59 -14.88 3.31
N THR A 34 19.54 -14.16 3.88
CA THR A 34 19.27 -12.92 4.61
C THR A 34 18.68 -11.85 3.70
N ALA A 35 19.20 -11.69 2.48
CA ALA A 35 18.67 -10.74 1.51
C ALA A 35 17.21 -11.07 1.13
N VAL A 36 16.90 -12.35 0.90
CA VAL A 36 15.53 -12.80 0.60
C VAL A 36 14.58 -12.55 1.76
N VAL A 37 14.97 -12.90 3.00
CA VAL A 37 14.12 -12.65 4.18
C VAL A 37 13.90 -11.16 4.39
N GLN A 38 14.95 -10.34 4.33
CA GLN A 38 14.82 -8.89 4.48
C GLN A 38 13.96 -8.26 3.37
N PHE A 39 14.03 -8.80 2.15
CA PHE A 39 13.20 -8.35 1.05
C PHE A 39 11.72 -8.66 1.29
N VAL A 40 11.40 -9.89 1.71
CA VAL A 40 10.02 -10.30 2.03
C VAL A 40 9.47 -9.50 3.20
N ASP A 41 10.24 -9.33 4.28
CA ASP A 41 9.83 -8.53 5.44
C ASP A 41 9.52 -7.08 5.06
N ARG A 42 10.34 -6.49 4.18
CA ARG A 42 10.09 -5.13 3.65
C ARG A 42 8.85 -5.08 2.78
N GLN A 43 8.61 -6.07 1.92
CA GLN A 43 7.40 -6.13 1.10
C GLN A 43 6.15 -6.22 1.98
N GLN A 44 6.16 -7.09 2.99
CA GLN A 44 5.05 -7.21 3.94
C GLN A 44 4.80 -5.92 4.71
N LEU A 45 5.86 -5.21 5.11
CA LEU A 45 5.73 -3.91 5.76
C LEU A 45 5.09 -2.88 4.83
N ILE A 46 5.54 -2.79 3.58
CA ILE A 46 4.99 -1.87 2.58
C ILE A 46 3.52 -2.20 2.29
N GLU A 47 3.18 -3.48 2.14
CA GLU A 47 1.80 -3.94 1.95
C GLU A 47 0.92 -3.52 3.12
N LYS A 48 1.38 -3.77 4.36
CA LYS A 48 0.64 -3.39 5.57
C LYS A 48 0.43 -1.88 5.65
N GLN A 49 1.48 -1.09 5.43
CA GLN A 49 1.40 0.38 5.43
C GLN A 49 0.46 0.89 4.33
N THR A 50 0.50 0.28 3.16
CA THR A 50 -0.39 0.63 2.05
C THR A 50 -1.84 0.32 2.42
N LEU A 51 -2.11 -0.84 3.00
CA LEU A 51 -3.44 -1.25 3.41
C LEU A 51 -3.99 -0.36 4.53
N GLU A 52 -3.18 -0.03 5.53
CA GLU A 52 -3.53 0.94 6.58
C GLU A 52 -3.82 2.33 6.01
N GLY A 53 -3.03 2.78 5.02
CA GLY A 53 -3.23 4.04 4.30
C GLY A 53 -4.57 4.06 3.55
N VAL A 54 -4.85 3.00 2.78
CA VAL A 54 -6.13 2.83 2.07
C VAL A 54 -7.30 2.79 3.04
N GLU A 55 -7.21 2.03 4.13
CA GLU A 55 -8.25 1.95 5.15
C GLU A 55 -8.52 3.32 5.79
N THR A 56 -7.47 4.09 6.04
CA THR A 56 -7.57 5.44 6.60
C THR A 56 -8.31 6.38 5.64
N VAL A 57 -7.96 6.35 4.35
CA VAL A 57 -8.64 7.15 3.32
C VAL A 57 -10.11 6.75 3.21
N LEU A 58 -10.40 5.45 3.16
CA LEU A 58 -11.79 4.95 3.10
C LEU A 58 -12.60 5.36 4.34
N LYS A 59 -12.04 5.20 5.54
CA LYS A 59 -12.68 5.67 6.79
C LYS A 59 -12.96 7.16 6.76
N SER A 60 -12.03 7.95 6.22
CA SER A 60 -12.20 9.40 6.05
C SER A 60 -13.37 9.71 5.12
N ILE A 61 -13.42 9.07 3.95
CA ILE A 61 -14.49 9.25 2.94
C ILE A 61 -15.85 8.82 3.52
N PHE A 62 -15.93 7.69 4.23
CA PHE A 62 -17.15 7.28 4.91
C PHE A 62 -17.55 8.26 6.02
N GLY A 63 -16.58 8.87 6.68
CA GLY A 63 -16.80 9.97 7.63
C GLY A 63 -17.49 11.16 6.97
N ASP A 64 -17.01 11.59 5.80
CA ASP A 64 -17.63 12.68 5.05
C ASP A 64 -19.04 12.33 4.58
N ALA A 65 -19.24 11.10 4.09
CA ALA A 65 -20.56 10.64 3.66
C ALA A 65 -21.56 10.65 4.83
N ARG A 66 -21.14 10.21 6.03
CA ARG A 66 -21.97 10.28 7.25
C ARG A 66 -22.22 11.71 7.69
N TYR A 67 -21.20 12.57 7.63
CA TYR A 67 -21.35 13.99 7.91
C TYR A 67 -22.37 14.63 6.98
N LEU A 68 -22.25 14.42 5.67
CA LEU A 68 -23.23 14.87 4.67
C LEU A 68 -24.63 14.30 4.94
N ALA A 69 -24.75 13.01 5.28
CA ALA A 69 -26.03 12.39 5.60
C ALA A 69 -26.68 12.91 6.90
N SER A 70 -25.93 13.61 7.75
CA SER A 70 -26.47 14.20 8.99
C SER A 70 -27.25 15.50 8.76
N PHE A 71 -27.08 16.13 7.59
CA PHE A 71 -27.81 17.35 7.26
C PHE A 71 -29.25 17.04 6.85
N PRO A 72 -30.25 17.69 7.48
CA PRO A 72 -31.66 17.54 7.09
C PRO A 72 -31.89 17.85 5.61
N ASP A 73 -31.19 18.82 5.03
CA ASP A 73 -31.35 19.22 3.63
C ASP A 73 -30.90 18.12 2.65
N VAL A 74 -29.92 17.31 3.05
CA VAL A 74 -29.44 16.16 2.28
C VAL A 74 -30.43 14.99 2.36
N VAL A 75 -31.08 14.82 3.52
CA VAL A 75 -32.13 13.81 3.76
C VAL A 75 -33.42 14.19 3.03
N ASN A 76 -33.83 15.44 3.14
CA ASN A 76 -35.06 16.01 2.54
C ASN A 76 -34.91 16.29 1.03
N MET A 77 -33.73 16.07 0.48
CA MET A 77 -33.41 16.29 -0.93
C MET A 77 -33.60 17.74 -1.42
N ASP A 78 -33.32 18.74 -0.56
CA ASP A 78 -33.29 20.14 -0.98
C ASP A 78 -32.04 20.39 -1.84
N LYS A 79 -32.24 20.45 -3.17
CA LYS A 79 -31.17 20.52 -4.17
C LYS A 79 -30.22 21.69 -3.95
N GLN A 80 -30.74 22.88 -3.62
CA GLN A 80 -29.92 24.10 -3.59
C GLN A 80 -28.98 24.08 -2.37
N THR A 81 -29.52 23.78 -1.20
CA THR A 81 -28.77 23.73 0.06
C THR A 81 -27.84 22.51 0.11
N MET A 82 -28.31 21.34 -0.37
CA MET A 82 -27.48 20.13 -0.52
C MET A 82 -26.26 20.39 -1.41
N ARG A 83 -26.45 21.05 -2.56
CA ARG A 83 -25.35 21.36 -3.49
C ARG A 83 -24.27 22.22 -2.81
N GLN A 84 -24.64 23.16 -1.93
CA GLN A 84 -23.68 23.96 -1.17
C GLN A 84 -22.86 23.11 -0.19
N HIS A 85 -23.51 22.22 0.58
CA HIS A 85 -22.81 21.31 1.48
C HIS A 85 -21.86 20.37 0.72
N PHE A 86 -22.31 19.84 -0.43
CA PHE A 86 -21.51 18.95 -1.26
C PHE A 86 -20.32 19.69 -1.86
N TRP A 87 -20.49 20.93 -2.32
CA TRP A 87 -19.39 21.78 -2.78
C TRP A 87 -18.35 22.06 -1.70
N ALA A 88 -18.78 22.29 -0.46
CA ALA A 88 -17.86 22.53 0.66
C ALA A 88 -16.96 21.31 0.91
N VAL A 89 -17.53 20.11 0.94
CA VAL A 89 -16.79 18.85 1.13
C VAL A 89 -15.94 18.51 -0.10
N TYR A 90 -16.47 18.71 -1.31
CA TYR A 90 -15.71 18.48 -2.54
C TYR A 90 -14.47 19.36 -2.60
N LYS A 91 -14.60 20.66 -2.28
CA LYS A 91 -13.48 21.60 -2.31
C LYS A 91 -12.38 21.26 -1.31
N SER A 92 -12.72 20.72 -0.13
CA SER A 92 -11.72 20.30 0.85
C SER A 92 -11.01 19.00 0.48
N ARG A 93 -11.50 18.26 -0.53
CA ARG A 93 -11.02 16.93 -0.92
C ARG A 93 -10.84 16.75 -2.42
N SER A 94 -10.70 17.84 -3.16
CA SER A 94 -10.63 17.83 -4.63
C SER A 94 -9.49 16.98 -5.18
N ASP A 95 -8.44 16.77 -4.37
CA ASP A 95 -7.27 15.97 -4.75
C ASP A 95 -7.55 14.46 -4.74
N ILE A 96 -8.59 14.01 -4.02
CA ILE A 96 -8.91 12.58 -3.83
C ILE A 96 -10.34 12.20 -4.22
N LEU A 97 -11.26 13.17 -4.29
CA LEU A 97 -12.65 12.96 -4.71
C LEU A 97 -12.86 13.49 -6.12
N ALA A 98 -13.26 12.62 -7.04
CA ALA A 98 -13.65 13.00 -8.39
C ALA A 98 -15.01 13.73 -8.41
N SER A 99 -15.98 13.21 -7.65
CA SER A 99 -17.32 13.79 -7.53
C SER A 99 -18.05 13.29 -6.29
N ILE A 100 -19.08 14.03 -5.87
CA ILE A 100 -20.04 13.63 -4.84
C ILE A 100 -21.43 13.61 -5.48
N THR A 101 -22.10 12.45 -5.43
CA THR A 101 -23.40 12.23 -6.09
C THR A 101 -24.44 11.75 -5.08
N ARG A 102 -25.62 12.36 -5.11
CA ARG A 102 -26.82 11.90 -4.39
C ARG A 102 -27.82 11.35 -5.39
N MET A 103 -28.27 10.11 -5.16
CA MET A 103 -29.33 9.47 -5.94
C MET A 103 -30.61 9.34 -5.10
N ASP A 104 -31.79 9.40 -5.71
CA ASP A 104 -33.05 9.11 -5.02
C ASP A 104 -33.29 7.60 -4.82
N SER A 105 -34.42 7.22 -4.23
CA SER A 105 -34.78 5.81 -4.01
C SER A 105 -35.07 5.04 -5.31
N LEU A 106 -35.28 5.74 -6.42
CA LEU A 106 -35.50 5.17 -7.75
C LEU A 106 -34.19 5.10 -8.56
N GLY A 107 -33.06 5.52 -7.96
CA GLY A 107 -31.75 5.54 -8.60
C GLY A 107 -31.48 6.74 -9.50
N ARG A 108 -32.34 7.78 -9.49
CA ARG A 108 -32.12 8.99 -10.29
C ARG A 108 -31.13 9.90 -9.60
N ILE A 109 -30.25 10.53 -10.36
CA ILE A 109 -29.27 11.48 -9.84
C ILE A 109 -29.99 12.79 -9.50
N VAL A 110 -29.95 13.18 -8.22
CA VAL A 110 -30.60 14.40 -7.72
C VAL A 110 -29.64 15.58 -7.79
N VAL A 111 -28.40 15.35 -7.35
CA VAL A 111 -27.29 16.32 -7.36
C VAL A 111 -25.99 15.55 -7.59
N THR A 112 -25.15 16.09 -8.46
CA THR A 112 -23.74 15.73 -8.53
C THR A 112 -22.91 17.01 -8.40
N VAL A 113 -21.78 16.96 -7.70
CA VAL A 113 -20.76 18.01 -7.62
C VAL A 113 -19.44 17.38 -8.07
N PRO A 114 -18.62 18.05 -8.91
CA PRO A 114 -18.69 19.45 -9.34
C PRO A 114 -19.58 19.72 -10.56
N TYR A 115 -20.13 18.67 -11.18
CA TYR A 115 -20.89 18.81 -12.44
C TYR A 115 -22.21 19.56 -12.24
N GLU A 116 -22.62 20.36 -13.22
CA GLU A 116 -23.87 21.14 -13.14
C GLU A 116 -25.07 20.34 -13.65
N ASP A 117 -24.84 19.50 -14.66
CA ASP A 117 -25.87 18.78 -15.37
C ASP A 117 -25.64 17.26 -15.32
N TYR A 118 -26.57 16.56 -14.69
CA TYR A 118 -26.88 15.19 -15.06
C TYR A 118 -28.36 15.19 -15.46
N GLU A 119 -28.60 15.32 -16.77
CA GLU A 119 -29.91 15.07 -17.36
C GLU A 119 -30.16 13.55 -17.29
N GLY A 120 -30.98 13.15 -16.31
CA GLY A 120 -31.51 11.80 -16.16
C GLY A 120 -32.96 11.84 -15.70
#